data_AF-A0A318DXU1-F1
#
_entry.id   AF-A0A318DXU1-F1
#
_cell.length_a   1.000
_cell.length_b   1.000
_cell.length_c   1.000
_cell.angle_alpha   90.00
_cell.angle_beta   90.00
_cell.angle_gamma   90.00
#
_symmetry.space_group_name_H-M   'P 1'
#
loop_
_entity.id
_entity.type
_entity.pdbx_description
1 polymer ?
#
loop_
_entity_poly.entity_id
_entity_poly.type
_entity_poly.pdbx_seq_one_letter_code
_entity_poly.pdbx_strand_id
1 'polypeptide(L)'
;MSFNSKKQLSFGDLYEQAKDWAKNDKPQFLEMLNQYLNLSEFFPSSFYSAYYNYFGRNRTYSLESMLSAFILQKTLGIPTLVLLVKVYAFAYKSMPSSAQVNNEIKQLYINGHFCYVYKAVIVNNGHGAIRHISFFGDEFKDNHPEVPVEKKSDSPDEDKSIGDSTSLKPVLEDYFNLYNHHYSSFITDSAFDNYQTYPFLIKDFGFDKAVIPLNSRNTNSDLLQPKYNENGWPLCPKDSSLPMKPNSWCRGKNRSPRFKFVCPKTNHKGGKRNCYC
;
A
#
# COMPACT_ATOMS: atom_id res chain seq x y z
N MET A 1 5.23 -18.27 27.10
CA MET A 1 5.76 -18.70 28.42
C MET A 1 6.80 -17.68 28.85
N SER A 2 6.72 -17.09 30.04
CA SER A 2 7.69 -16.09 30.49
C SER A 2 9.04 -16.75 30.79
N PHE A 3 10.14 -16.00 30.67
CA PHE A 3 11.38 -16.35 31.35
C PHE A 3 11.03 -16.83 32.77
N ASN A 4 11.43 -18.06 33.08
CA ASN A 4 10.90 -18.92 34.13
C ASN A 4 10.61 -18.18 35.45
N SER A 5 9.33 -18.11 35.85
CA SER A 5 8.79 -17.16 36.84
C SER A 5 9.30 -17.26 38.29
N LYS A 6 10.26 -18.13 38.64
CA LYS A 6 10.65 -18.37 40.05
C LYS A 6 12.12 -18.76 40.31
N LYS A 7 13.08 -18.26 39.52
CA LYS A 7 14.52 -18.32 39.89
C LYS A 7 15.21 -17.01 39.51
N GLN A 8 16.02 -16.46 40.41
CA GLN A 8 16.93 -15.36 40.08
C GLN A 8 17.97 -15.93 39.10
N LEU A 9 17.87 -15.56 37.83
CA LEU A 9 18.79 -15.97 36.78
C LEU A 9 19.96 -14.99 36.72
N SER A 10 21.20 -15.50 36.69
CA SER A 10 22.35 -14.64 36.41
C SER A 10 22.38 -14.30 34.92
N PHE A 11 23.11 -13.23 34.55
CA PHE A 11 23.33 -12.89 33.14
C PHE A 11 24.02 -14.03 32.37
N GLY A 12 24.90 -14.79 33.04
CA GLY A 12 25.55 -15.96 32.45
C GLY A 12 24.57 -17.08 32.11
N ASP A 13 23.60 -17.35 32.99
CA ASP A 13 22.58 -18.36 32.75
C ASP A 13 21.67 -17.98 31.58
N LEU A 14 21.30 -16.69 31.49
CA LEU A 14 20.53 -16.16 30.36
C LEU A 14 21.29 -16.27 29.04
N TYR A 15 22.59 -15.95 29.06
CA TYR A 15 23.43 -16.05 27.87
C TYR A 15 23.56 -17.49 27.37
N GLU A 16 23.85 -18.44 28.25
CA GLU A 16 23.96 -19.86 27.85
C GLU A 16 22.60 -20.43 27.41
N GLN A 17 21.50 -20.01 28.05
CA GLN A 17 20.15 -20.37 27.60
C GLN A 17 19.85 -19.82 26.20
N ALA A 18 20.13 -18.54 25.95
CA ALA A 18 19.91 -17.95 24.62
C ALA A 18 20.79 -18.62 23.55
N LYS A 19 22.02 -18.99 23.90
CA LYS A 19 22.96 -19.71 23.02
C LYS A 19 22.50 -21.13 22.72
N ASP A 20 21.96 -21.83 23.72
CA ASP A 20 21.33 -23.14 23.55
C ASP A 20 20.12 -23.04 22.60
N TRP A 21 19.21 -22.09 22.83
CA TRP A 21 18.08 -21.85 21.93
C TRP A 21 18.54 -21.49 20.51
N ALA A 22 19.52 -20.60 20.34
CA ALA A 22 20.02 -20.26 19.01
C ALA A 22 20.51 -21.48 18.21
N LYS A 23 21.08 -22.47 18.90
CA LYS A 23 21.59 -23.70 18.28
C LYS A 23 20.49 -24.74 18.07
N ASN A 24 19.75 -25.05 19.14
CA ASN A 24 18.91 -26.23 19.28
C ASN A 24 17.40 -25.92 19.18
N ASP A 25 16.97 -24.70 19.48
CA ASP A 25 15.57 -24.26 19.47
C ASP A 25 15.42 -22.83 18.90
N LYS A 26 15.63 -22.73 17.57
CA LYS A 26 15.55 -21.46 16.85
C LYS A 26 14.18 -20.77 16.99
N PRO A 27 13.03 -21.48 16.99
CA PRO A 27 11.74 -20.85 17.28
C PRO A 27 11.72 -20.12 18.63
N GLN A 28 12.17 -20.78 19.71
CA GLN A 28 12.20 -20.16 21.04
C GLN A 28 13.18 -18.97 21.10
N PHE A 29 14.33 -19.07 20.41
CA PHE A 29 15.27 -17.96 20.29
C PHE A 29 14.66 -16.74 19.56
N LEU A 30 13.95 -16.98 18.45
CA LEU A 30 13.30 -15.90 17.69
C LEU A 30 12.17 -15.25 18.50
N GLU A 31 11.40 -16.02 19.27
CA GLU A 31 10.35 -15.48 20.16
C GLU A 31 10.96 -14.57 21.24
N MET A 32 12.06 -14.99 21.85
CA MET A 32 12.81 -14.17 22.81
C MET A 32 13.29 -12.86 22.15
N LEU A 33 13.88 -12.93 20.95
CA LEU A 33 14.28 -11.71 20.23
C LEU A 33 13.07 -10.81 19.96
N ASN A 34 11.96 -11.36 19.49
CA ASN A 34 10.75 -10.58 19.22
C ASN A 34 10.20 -9.88 20.47
N GLN A 35 10.30 -10.53 21.64
CA GLN A 35 9.79 -9.98 22.89
C GLN A 35 10.71 -8.92 23.52
N TYR A 36 12.03 -9.07 23.40
CA TYR A 36 12.99 -8.28 24.19
C TYR A 36 13.98 -7.45 23.35
N LEU A 37 14.12 -7.71 22.05
CA LEU A 37 15.05 -6.96 21.20
C LEU A 37 14.37 -5.71 20.64
N ASN A 38 14.68 -4.54 21.22
CA ASN A 38 14.33 -3.26 20.62
C ASN A 38 15.50 -2.71 19.78
N LEU A 39 15.49 -2.93 18.47
CA LEU A 39 16.56 -2.47 17.57
C LEU A 39 16.78 -0.95 17.60
N SER A 40 15.75 -0.16 17.89
CA SER A 40 15.86 1.31 17.89
C SER A 40 16.76 1.85 19.00
N GLU A 41 16.96 1.08 20.07
CA GLU A 41 17.81 1.46 21.21
C GLU A 41 19.30 1.17 20.96
N PHE A 42 19.63 0.31 19.98
CA PHE A 42 21.02 -0.11 19.75
C PHE A 42 21.82 0.88 18.89
N PHE A 43 21.16 1.71 18.07
CA PHE A 43 21.84 2.54 17.09
C PHE A 43 21.70 4.03 17.38
N PRO A 44 22.80 4.81 17.35
CA PRO A 44 22.73 6.25 17.54
C PRO A 44 22.05 6.94 16.35
N SER A 45 21.55 8.16 16.58
CA SER A 45 20.90 8.99 15.55
C SER A 45 21.78 9.24 14.32
N SER A 46 23.11 9.31 14.48
CA SER A 46 24.06 9.45 13.38
C SER A 46 23.99 8.27 12.39
N PHE A 47 23.73 7.06 12.88
CA PHE A 47 23.56 5.87 12.05
C PHE A 47 22.26 5.93 11.26
N TYR A 48 21.17 6.39 11.89
CA TYR A 48 19.90 6.65 11.20
C TYR A 48 20.07 7.70 10.09
N SER A 49 20.74 8.82 10.38
CA SER A 49 21.02 9.84 9.36
C SER A 49 21.83 9.26 8.19
N ALA A 50 22.89 8.51 8.48
CA ALA A 50 23.68 7.85 7.45
C ALA A 50 22.86 6.86 6.62
N TYR A 51 21.99 6.07 7.28
CA TYR A 51 21.11 5.13 6.61
C TYR A 51 20.06 5.83 5.76
N TYR A 52 19.47 6.96 6.17
CA TYR A 52 18.42 7.61 5.38
C TYR A 52 18.94 8.68 4.40
N ASN A 53 20.25 8.98 4.40
CA ASN A 53 20.87 9.88 3.43
C ASN A 53 20.62 9.43 1.98
N TYR A 54 20.14 10.34 1.13
CA TYR A 54 19.79 10.02 -0.25
C TYR A 54 21.04 9.77 -1.11
N PHE A 55 21.16 8.58 -1.68
CA PHE A 55 22.24 8.20 -2.61
C PHE A 55 21.71 7.90 -4.03
N GLY A 56 20.62 8.55 -4.46
CA GLY A 56 20.03 8.35 -5.78
C GLY A 56 19.03 7.20 -5.89
N ARG A 57 18.64 6.57 -4.77
CA ARG A 57 17.52 5.63 -4.68
C ARG A 57 16.79 5.83 -3.37
N ASN A 58 15.46 5.82 -3.43
CA ASN A 58 14.62 5.82 -2.24
C ASN A 58 14.72 4.45 -1.54
N ARG A 59 14.92 4.49 -0.22
CA ARG A 59 14.88 3.29 0.62
C ARG A 59 13.42 2.98 0.93
N THR A 60 12.97 1.82 0.49
CA THR A 60 11.58 1.37 0.65
C THR A 60 11.32 0.73 2.01
N TYR A 61 12.37 0.21 2.65
CA TYR A 61 12.30 -0.49 3.93
C TYR A 61 12.99 0.33 5.02
N SER A 62 12.47 0.24 6.23
CA SER A 62 13.10 0.87 7.40
C SER A 62 14.42 0.18 7.73
N LEU A 63 15.28 0.90 8.45
CA LEU A 63 16.53 0.36 8.97
C LEU A 63 16.28 -0.89 9.82
N GLU A 64 15.30 -0.82 10.71
CA GLU A 64 14.91 -1.88 11.63
C GLU A 64 14.46 -3.12 10.85
N SER A 65 13.61 -2.96 9.84
CA SER A 65 13.18 -4.10 9.00
C SER A 65 14.36 -4.77 8.29
N MET A 66 15.33 -3.98 7.79
CA MET A 66 16.54 -4.54 7.18
C MET A 66 17.40 -5.29 8.18
N LEU A 67 17.63 -4.73 9.37
CA LEU A 67 18.41 -5.36 10.42
C LEU A 67 17.73 -6.64 10.93
N SER A 68 16.42 -6.62 11.17
CA SER A 68 15.64 -7.80 11.52
C SER A 68 15.78 -8.91 10.47
N ALA A 69 15.71 -8.55 9.18
CA ALA A 69 15.90 -9.52 8.09
C ALA A 69 17.31 -10.13 8.10
N PHE A 70 18.35 -9.33 8.38
CA PHE A 70 19.72 -9.84 8.51
C PHE A 70 19.91 -10.73 9.74
N ILE A 71 19.34 -10.36 10.89
CA ILE A 71 19.38 -11.18 12.10
C ILE A 71 18.71 -12.53 11.81
N LEU A 72 17.51 -12.51 11.25
CA LEU A 72 16.78 -13.73 10.87
C LEU A 72 17.59 -14.58 9.89
N GLN A 73 18.20 -13.96 8.86
CA GLN A 73 19.04 -14.64 7.89
C GLN A 73 20.19 -15.39 8.58
N LYS A 74 20.87 -14.74 9.52
CA LYS A 74 22.00 -15.32 10.25
C LYS A 74 21.56 -16.40 11.22
N THR A 75 20.49 -16.18 11.97
CA THR A 75 19.93 -17.16 12.92
C THR A 75 19.48 -18.44 12.21
N LEU A 76 18.87 -18.32 11.04
CA LEU A 76 18.42 -19.47 10.25
C LEU A 76 19.53 -20.10 9.38
N GLY A 77 20.74 -19.55 9.38
CA GLY A 77 21.85 -20.05 8.57
C GLY A 77 21.62 -19.91 7.06
N ILE A 78 20.83 -18.91 6.64
CA ILE A 78 20.45 -18.71 5.23
C ILE A 78 21.61 -17.99 4.51
N PRO A 79 22.29 -18.61 3.53
CA PRO A 79 23.53 -18.08 2.97
C PRO A 79 23.36 -16.81 2.13
N THR A 80 22.19 -16.57 1.53
CA THR A 80 21.98 -15.45 0.60
C THR A 80 20.65 -14.74 0.82
N LEU A 81 20.62 -13.44 0.52
CA LEU A 81 19.39 -12.64 0.57
C LEU A 81 18.33 -13.15 -0.40
N VAL A 82 18.75 -13.62 -1.59
CA VAL A 82 17.84 -14.24 -2.57
C VAL A 82 17.14 -15.46 -1.98
N LEU A 83 17.85 -16.29 -1.23
CA LEU A 83 17.23 -17.45 -0.57
C LEU A 83 16.30 -17.03 0.56
N LEU A 84 16.65 -16.00 1.33
CA LEU A 84 15.77 -15.44 2.36
C LEU A 84 14.43 -15.01 1.75
N VAL A 85 14.46 -14.25 0.66
CA VAL A 85 13.26 -13.82 -0.07
C VAL A 85 12.44 -15.01 -0.57
N LYS A 86 13.08 -16.06 -1.08
CA LYS A 86 12.39 -17.29 -1.50
C LYS A 86 11.72 -18.03 -0.33
N VAL A 87 12.39 -18.11 0.82
CA VAL A 87 11.82 -18.71 2.04
C VAL A 87 10.59 -17.93 2.50
N TYR A 88 10.65 -16.60 2.51
CA TYR A 88 9.49 -15.75 2.80
C TYR A 88 8.34 -15.99 1.82
N ALA A 89 8.62 -16.04 0.52
CA ALA A 89 7.60 -16.32 -0.48
C ALA A 89 6.99 -17.72 -0.33
N PHE A 90 7.80 -18.72 0.04
CA PHE A 90 7.33 -20.08 0.30
C PHE A 90 6.47 -20.15 1.57
N ALA A 91 6.88 -19.49 2.65
CA ALA A 91 6.12 -19.42 3.89
C ALA A 91 4.75 -18.81 3.64
N TYR A 92 4.67 -17.72 2.86
CA TYR A 92 3.39 -17.14 2.47
C TYR A 92 2.49 -18.14 1.74
N LYS A 93 3.04 -18.83 0.72
CA LYS A 93 2.30 -19.84 -0.07
C LYS A 93 1.90 -21.08 0.73
N SER A 94 2.53 -21.31 1.87
CA SER A 94 2.24 -22.45 2.74
C SER A 94 1.15 -22.15 3.77
N MET A 95 0.86 -20.87 4.03
CA MET A 95 -0.25 -20.49 4.89
C MET A 95 -1.59 -20.78 4.19
N PRO A 96 -2.63 -21.20 4.91
CA PRO A 96 -3.97 -21.32 4.36
C PRO A 96 -4.44 -20.04 3.66
N SER A 97 -5.18 -20.17 2.56
CA SER A 97 -5.74 -19.03 1.83
C SER A 97 -6.89 -18.33 2.58
N SER A 98 -7.45 -18.99 3.59
CA SER A 98 -8.48 -18.44 4.49
C SER A 98 -8.31 -18.91 5.93
N ALA A 99 -8.89 -18.16 6.86
CA ALA A 99 -8.87 -18.54 8.26
C ALA A 99 -9.67 -19.83 8.49
N GLN A 100 -9.21 -20.66 9.43
CA GLN A 100 -9.88 -21.91 9.79
C GLN A 100 -11.31 -21.69 10.33
N VAL A 101 -11.55 -20.57 11.00
CA VAL A 101 -12.83 -20.26 11.65
C VAL A 101 -13.90 -19.72 10.69
N ASN A 102 -13.48 -19.11 9.57
CA ASN A 102 -14.38 -18.55 8.56
C ASN A 102 -13.62 -18.39 7.23
N ASN A 103 -14.13 -19.06 6.19
CA ASN A 103 -13.54 -19.08 4.86
C ASN A 103 -13.61 -17.73 4.14
N GLU A 104 -14.47 -16.81 4.57
CA GLU A 104 -14.55 -15.45 4.02
C GLU A 104 -13.39 -14.56 4.48
N ILE A 105 -12.74 -14.92 5.59
CA ILE A 105 -11.55 -14.21 6.09
C ILE A 105 -10.36 -14.69 5.27
N LYS A 106 -9.88 -13.85 4.35
CA LYS A 106 -8.83 -14.21 3.38
C LYS A 106 -7.44 -13.81 3.85
N GLN A 107 -6.46 -14.63 3.48
CA GLN A 107 -5.06 -14.27 3.65
C GLN A 107 -4.71 -13.08 2.74
N LEU A 108 -4.16 -12.01 3.30
CA LEU A 108 -3.70 -10.83 2.59
C LEU A 108 -2.31 -10.39 3.08
N TYR A 109 -1.59 -9.70 2.21
CA TYR A 109 -0.36 -8.97 2.56
C TYR A 109 -0.63 -7.47 2.54
N ILE A 110 -0.67 -6.85 3.73
CA ILE A 110 -1.02 -5.44 3.90
C ILE A 110 0.08 -4.74 4.70
N ASN A 111 0.63 -3.65 4.15
CA ASN A 111 1.62 -2.79 4.81
C ASN A 111 2.84 -3.55 5.38
N GLY A 112 3.28 -4.63 4.74
CA GLY A 112 4.42 -5.42 5.20
C GLY A 112 4.07 -6.60 6.12
N HIS A 113 2.78 -6.81 6.40
CA HIS A 113 2.32 -7.85 7.32
C HIS A 113 1.46 -8.90 6.62
N PHE A 114 1.68 -10.16 6.97
CA PHE A 114 0.79 -11.27 6.62
C PHE A 114 -0.36 -11.30 7.61
N CYS A 115 -1.59 -11.30 7.12
CA CYS A 115 -2.78 -11.26 7.95
C CYS A 115 -3.94 -12.00 7.30
N TYR A 116 -4.89 -12.42 8.13
CA TYR A 116 -6.20 -12.88 7.68
C TYR A 116 -7.19 -11.75 7.92
N VAL A 117 -7.86 -11.30 6.87
CA VAL A 117 -8.66 -10.08 6.90
C VAL A 117 -10.08 -10.36 6.42
N TYR A 118 -11.03 -9.79 7.15
CA TYR A 118 -12.40 -9.65 6.69
C TYR A 118 -12.61 -8.22 6.22
N LYS A 119 -12.89 -8.04 4.92
CA LYS A 119 -13.02 -6.71 4.32
C LYS A 119 -14.43 -6.18 4.47
N ALA A 120 -14.52 -4.90 4.79
CA ALA A 120 -15.77 -4.16 4.80
C ALA A 120 -15.54 -2.71 4.34
N VAL A 121 -16.60 -2.08 3.83
CA VAL A 121 -16.66 -0.64 3.57
C VAL A 121 -17.66 -0.01 4.53
N ILE A 122 -17.28 1.16 5.04
CA ILE A 122 -18.10 1.96 5.94
C ILE A 122 -18.47 3.26 5.22
N VAL A 123 -19.77 3.53 5.12
CA VAL A 123 -20.30 4.82 4.65
C VAL A 123 -20.72 5.64 5.87
N ASN A 124 -20.30 6.90 5.91
CA ASN A 124 -20.66 7.84 6.97
C ASN A 124 -21.18 9.16 6.37
N ASN A 125 -21.81 9.99 7.20
CA ASN A 125 -22.42 11.26 6.78
C ASN A 125 -21.43 12.46 6.72
N GLY A 126 -20.12 12.22 6.63
CA GLY A 126 -19.08 13.25 6.68
C GLY A 126 -18.76 13.81 8.07
N HIS A 127 -19.66 13.65 9.05
CA HIS A 127 -19.45 14.04 10.46
C HIS A 127 -19.00 12.86 11.33
N GLY A 128 -18.72 11.70 10.72
CA GLY A 128 -18.31 10.48 11.41
C GLY A 128 -19.47 9.59 11.90
N ALA A 129 -20.74 9.96 11.68
CA ALA A 129 -21.85 9.08 12.00
C ALA A 129 -21.98 8.00 10.92
N ILE A 130 -21.84 6.73 11.32
CA ILE A 130 -21.95 5.57 10.44
C ILE A 130 -23.39 5.46 9.92
N ARG A 131 -23.53 5.31 8.60
CA ARG A 131 -24.81 5.15 7.91
C ARG A 131 -24.98 3.76 7.31
N HIS A 132 -23.89 3.13 6.90
CA HIS A 132 -23.91 1.81 6.31
C HIS A 132 -22.57 1.10 6.50
N ILE A 133 -22.61 -0.21 6.66
CA ILE A 133 -21.44 -1.09 6.69
C ILE A 133 -21.75 -2.24 5.74
N SER A 134 -20.92 -2.43 4.72
CA SER A 134 -21.03 -3.53 3.77
C SER A 134 -19.83 -4.45 3.92
N PHE A 135 -20.09 -5.74 4.15
CA PHE A 135 -19.06 -6.77 4.28
C PHE A 135 -18.88 -7.50 2.95
N PHE A 136 -17.64 -7.75 2.54
CA PHE A 136 -17.34 -8.40 1.26
C PHE A 136 -17.34 -9.93 1.35
N GLY A 137 -18.34 -10.46 2.06
CA GLY A 137 -18.61 -11.89 2.20
C GLY A 137 -19.19 -12.50 0.92
N ASP A 138 -19.66 -13.74 1.02
CA ASP A 138 -20.22 -14.44 -0.13
C ASP A 138 -21.57 -13.85 -0.57
N GLU A 139 -22.41 -13.40 0.37
CA GLU A 139 -23.67 -12.69 0.07
C GLU A 139 -23.46 -11.44 -0.80
N PHE A 140 -22.46 -10.63 -0.49
CA PHE A 140 -22.14 -9.44 -1.28
C PHE A 140 -21.68 -9.79 -2.70
N LYS A 141 -20.91 -10.88 -2.85
CA LYS A 141 -20.45 -11.34 -4.17
C LYS A 141 -21.60 -11.91 -5.00
N ASP A 142 -22.53 -12.59 -4.35
CA ASP A 142 -23.72 -13.15 -4.99
C ASP A 142 -24.66 -12.04 -5.47
N ASN A 143 -24.78 -10.95 -4.70
CA ASN A 143 -25.57 -9.78 -5.07
C ASN A 143 -24.90 -8.90 -6.14
N HIS A 144 -23.57 -8.90 -6.22
CA HIS A 144 -22.78 -8.09 -7.15
C HIS A 144 -21.80 -8.94 -8.00
N PRO A 145 -22.30 -9.85 -8.86
CA PRO A 145 -21.46 -10.74 -9.66
C PRO A 145 -20.59 -10.02 -10.68
N GLU A 146 -20.89 -8.75 -11.00
CA GLU A 146 -20.10 -7.88 -11.87
C GLU A 146 -18.77 -7.43 -11.26
N VAL A 147 -18.60 -7.56 -9.93
CA VAL A 147 -17.42 -7.09 -9.23
C VAL A 147 -16.30 -8.11 -9.37
N PRO A 148 -15.22 -7.80 -10.13
CA PRO A 148 -14.14 -8.75 -10.31
C PRO A 148 -13.36 -8.90 -9.00
N VAL A 149 -13.05 -10.16 -8.66
CA VAL A 149 -12.06 -10.45 -7.61
C VAL A 149 -10.68 -10.18 -8.21
N GLU A 150 -10.07 -9.06 -7.81
CA GLU A 150 -8.80 -8.61 -8.35
C GLU A 150 -7.62 -9.41 -7.81
N LYS A 151 -6.64 -9.67 -8.69
CA LYS A 151 -5.31 -10.17 -8.32
C LYS A 151 -4.32 -9.01 -8.38
N LYS A 152 -3.69 -8.65 -7.25
CA LYS A 152 -2.58 -7.69 -7.26
C LYS A 152 -1.38 -8.28 -8.00
N SER A 153 -0.81 -7.54 -8.95
CA SER A 153 0.26 -8.02 -9.86
C SER A 153 1.55 -8.40 -9.15
N ASP A 154 1.85 -7.73 -8.03
CA ASP A 154 3.06 -7.94 -7.23
C ASP A 154 2.76 -8.67 -5.91
N SER A 155 1.52 -9.13 -5.72
CA SER A 155 1.13 -9.96 -4.58
C SER A 155 1.18 -11.44 -4.95
N PRO A 156 1.34 -12.33 -3.97
CA PRO A 156 1.24 -13.77 -4.19
C PRO A 156 -0.08 -14.15 -4.86
N ASP A 157 -0.09 -15.25 -5.61
CA ASP A 157 -1.20 -15.65 -6.50
C ASP A 157 -2.57 -15.82 -5.81
N GLU A 158 -2.56 -15.93 -4.48
CA GLU A 158 -3.70 -16.13 -3.60
C GLU A 158 -4.28 -14.83 -3.00
N ASP A 159 -3.64 -13.67 -3.22
CA ASP A 159 -4.17 -12.33 -2.90
C ASP A 159 -5.22 -11.92 -3.93
N LYS A 160 -6.32 -12.69 -3.94
CA LYS A 160 -7.52 -12.46 -4.72
C LYS A 160 -8.59 -11.90 -3.80
N SER A 161 -8.77 -10.59 -3.82
CA SER A 161 -9.81 -9.92 -3.03
C SER A 161 -10.53 -8.88 -3.88
N ILE A 162 -11.74 -8.52 -3.48
CA ILE A 162 -12.43 -7.38 -4.10
C ILE A 162 -11.52 -6.15 -3.94
N GLY A 163 -11.22 -5.51 -5.07
CA GLY A 163 -10.40 -4.31 -5.12
C GLY A 163 -11.16 -3.13 -4.54
N ASP A 164 -10.45 -2.23 -3.85
CA ASP A 164 -11.09 -1.08 -3.21
C ASP A 164 -11.85 -0.25 -4.27
N SER A 165 -11.22 0.07 -5.39
CA SER A 165 -11.85 0.86 -6.45
C SER A 165 -13.08 0.21 -7.11
N THR A 166 -13.12 -1.12 -7.23
CA THR A 166 -14.24 -1.84 -7.87
C THR A 166 -15.43 -2.01 -6.93
N SER A 167 -15.20 -1.98 -5.62
CA SER A 167 -16.27 -2.11 -4.61
C SER A 167 -17.12 -0.86 -4.39
N LEU A 168 -16.66 0.32 -4.82
CA LEU A 168 -17.32 1.56 -4.42
C LEU A 168 -18.74 1.69 -4.97
N LYS A 169 -18.91 1.42 -6.27
CA LYS A 169 -20.21 1.54 -6.93
C LYS A 169 -21.28 0.61 -6.31
N PRO A 170 -21.06 -0.71 -6.18
CA PRO A 170 -22.07 -1.60 -5.59
C PRO A 170 -22.42 -1.22 -4.14
N VAL A 171 -21.42 -0.83 -3.33
CA VAL A 171 -21.68 -0.38 -1.94
C VAL A 171 -22.57 0.87 -1.89
N LEU A 172 -22.39 1.81 -2.83
CA LEU A 172 -23.25 2.99 -2.92
C LEU A 172 -24.64 2.65 -3.47
N GLU A 173 -24.75 1.71 -4.42
CA GLU A 173 -26.04 1.21 -4.91
C GLU A 173 -26.85 0.60 -3.76
N ASP A 174 -26.26 -0.33 -3.00
CA ASP A 174 -26.88 -0.91 -1.81
C ASP A 174 -27.34 0.15 -0.81
N TYR A 175 -26.46 1.12 -0.53
CA TYR A 175 -26.77 2.19 0.41
C TYR A 175 -27.96 3.05 -0.04
N PHE A 176 -27.95 3.54 -1.28
CA PHE A 176 -29.02 4.42 -1.78
C PHE A 176 -30.32 3.66 -2.08
N ASN A 177 -30.26 2.35 -2.30
CA ASN A 177 -31.44 1.49 -2.37
C ASN A 177 -32.14 1.36 -1.01
N LEU A 178 -31.37 1.38 0.09
CA LEU A 178 -31.90 1.34 1.46
C LEU A 178 -32.33 2.72 1.97
N TYR A 179 -31.62 3.78 1.56
CA TYR A 179 -31.80 5.13 2.10
C TYR A 179 -31.99 6.16 0.99
N ASN A 180 -33.18 6.77 0.94
CA ASN A 180 -33.45 7.86 0.03
C ASN A 180 -33.04 9.22 0.64
N HIS A 181 -31.74 9.51 0.63
CA HIS A 181 -31.20 10.79 1.09
C HIS A 181 -30.23 11.37 0.05
N HIS A 182 -30.29 12.67 -0.18
CA HIS A 182 -29.37 13.35 -1.09
C HIS A 182 -28.17 13.92 -0.33
N TYR A 183 -26.98 13.73 -0.88
CA TYR A 183 -25.73 14.29 -0.37
C TYR A 183 -25.10 15.15 -1.47
N SER A 184 -24.69 16.37 -1.13
CA SER A 184 -24.06 17.27 -2.11
C SER A 184 -22.61 16.90 -2.41
N SER A 185 -21.88 16.38 -1.42
CA SER A 185 -20.44 16.14 -1.53
C SER A 185 -20.08 14.71 -1.14
N PHE A 186 -19.27 14.07 -1.96
CA PHE A 186 -18.67 12.76 -1.71
C PHE A 186 -17.18 12.90 -1.42
N ILE A 187 -16.68 12.17 -0.41
CA ILE A 187 -15.27 12.15 -0.03
C ILE A 187 -14.86 10.70 0.23
N THR A 188 -13.68 10.30 -0.24
CA THR A 188 -13.12 8.96 0.03
C THR A 188 -11.59 8.97 -0.03
N ASP A 189 -10.95 7.83 0.23
CA ASP A 189 -9.50 7.65 0.11
C ASP A 189 -9.02 7.66 -1.35
N SER A 190 -7.75 8.03 -1.54
CA SER A 190 -7.03 7.97 -2.81
C SER A 190 -7.07 6.61 -3.53
N ALA A 191 -7.33 5.50 -2.82
CA ALA A 191 -7.48 4.16 -3.40
C ALA A 191 -8.66 4.05 -4.38
N PHE A 192 -9.64 4.95 -4.28
CA PHE A 192 -10.80 5.01 -5.17
C PHE A 192 -10.62 5.99 -6.34
N ASP A 193 -9.44 6.61 -6.47
CA ASP A 193 -9.12 7.53 -7.56
C ASP A 193 -8.95 6.79 -8.90
N ASN A 194 -10.08 6.52 -9.54
CA ASN A 194 -10.14 5.95 -10.88
C ASN A 194 -10.99 6.86 -11.78
N TYR A 195 -10.55 7.03 -13.03
CA TYR A 195 -11.29 7.78 -14.04
C TYR A 195 -12.74 7.31 -14.19
N GLN A 196 -13.00 6.01 -14.04
CA GLN A 196 -14.34 5.44 -14.12
C GLN A 196 -15.23 5.74 -12.90
N THR A 197 -14.63 6.16 -11.77
CA THR A 197 -15.32 6.48 -10.53
C THR A 197 -16.18 7.75 -10.65
N TYR A 198 -15.57 8.82 -11.17
CA TYR A 198 -16.21 10.14 -11.18
C TYR A 198 -17.52 10.22 -11.98
N PRO A 199 -17.65 9.59 -13.17
CA PRO A 199 -18.90 9.61 -13.92
C PRO A 199 -20.09 9.10 -13.12
N PHE A 200 -19.96 7.96 -12.42
CA PHE A 200 -21.08 7.42 -11.67
C PHE A 200 -21.36 8.20 -10.39
N LEU A 201 -20.34 8.77 -9.73
CA LEU A 201 -20.57 9.62 -8.56
C LEU A 201 -21.42 10.85 -8.92
N ILE A 202 -21.06 11.55 -9.99
CA ILE A 202 -21.75 12.78 -10.36
C ILE A 202 -23.07 12.51 -11.08
N LYS A 203 -23.10 11.56 -12.03
CA LYS A 203 -24.28 11.33 -12.88
C LYS A 203 -25.26 10.33 -12.31
N ASP A 204 -24.78 9.21 -11.77
CA ASP A 204 -25.63 8.11 -11.34
C ASP A 204 -26.14 8.37 -9.91
N PHE A 205 -25.26 8.79 -9.00
CA PHE A 205 -25.60 9.07 -7.60
C PHE A 205 -25.93 10.55 -7.31
N GLY A 206 -25.72 11.45 -8.27
CA GLY A 206 -26.18 12.84 -8.18
C GLY A 206 -25.41 13.71 -7.16
N PHE A 207 -24.16 13.39 -6.85
CA PHE A 207 -23.31 14.26 -6.04
C PHE A 207 -22.93 15.52 -6.84
N ASP A 208 -23.00 16.70 -6.22
CA ASP A 208 -22.55 17.96 -6.85
C ASP A 208 -21.01 17.98 -6.97
N LYS A 209 -20.33 17.37 -5.99
CA LYS A 209 -18.87 17.36 -5.86
C LYS A 209 -18.38 16.00 -5.39
N ALA A 210 -17.31 15.53 -6.01
CA ALA A 210 -16.55 14.37 -5.56
C ALA A 210 -15.10 14.80 -5.26
N VAL A 211 -14.65 14.57 -4.03
CA VAL A 211 -13.31 14.94 -3.57
C VAL A 211 -12.55 13.66 -3.21
N ILE A 212 -11.58 13.32 -4.04
CA ILE A 212 -10.68 12.18 -3.80
C ILE A 212 -9.25 12.74 -3.72
N PRO A 213 -8.54 12.57 -2.59
CA PRO A 213 -7.19 13.07 -2.45
C PRO A 213 -6.24 12.31 -3.39
N LEU A 214 -5.25 13.02 -3.92
CA LEU A 214 -4.21 12.39 -4.74
C LEU A 214 -3.34 11.47 -3.88
N ASN A 215 -2.99 10.30 -4.43
CA ASN A 215 -2.11 9.37 -3.74
C ASN A 215 -0.65 9.90 -3.72
N SER A 216 -0.22 10.43 -2.57
CA SER A 216 1.12 10.96 -2.35
C SER A 216 2.24 9.91 -2.41
N ARG A 217 1.92 8.62 -2.30
CA ARG A 217 2.94 7.54 -2.36
C ARG A 217 3.54 7.37 -3.76
N ASN A 218 2.83 7.82 -4.80
CA ASN A 218 3.24 7.68 -6.19
C ASN A 218 3.78 8.99 -6.81
N THR A 219 3.89 10.07 -6.02
CA THR A 219 4.48 11.32 -6.49
C THR A 219 5.99 11.26 -6.38
N ASN A 220 6.68 11.31 -7.52
CA ASN A 220 8.13 11.48 -7.54
C ASN A 220 8.43 12.92 -7.09
N SER A 221 8.88 13.09 -5.84
CA SER A 221 9.16 14.38 -5.20
C SER A 221 10.19 15.22 -5.96
N ASP A 222 11.05 14.55 -6.72
CA ASP A 222 12.18 15.19 -7.42
C ASP A 222 11.74 15.86 -8.74
N LEU A 223 10.50 15.61 -9.19
CA LEU A 223 9.94 16.26 -10.37
C LEU A 223 9.27 17.58 -9.99
N LEU A 224 9.77 18.67 -10.57
CA LEU A 224 9.12 19.97 -10.53
C LEU A 224 7.67 19.84 -11.02
N GLN A 225 6.72 20.22 -10.17
CA GLN A 225 5.30 20.19 -10.49
C GLN A 225 4.93 21.41 -11.34
N PRO A 226 4.09 21.25 -12.38
CA PRO A 226 3.60 22.38 -13.15
C PRO A 226 2.69 23.25 -12.27
N LYS A 227 2.84 24.57 -12.37
CA LYS A 227 1.79 25.50 -11.93
C LYS A 227 0.67 25.53 -12.98
N TYR A 228 -0.47 26.10 -12.64
CA TYR A 228 -1.58 26.29 -13.57
C TYR A 228 -1.87 27.77 -13.74
N ASN A 229 -2.27 28.19 -14.94
CA ASN A 229 -2.81 29.53 -15.14
C ASN A 229 -4.29 29.61 -14.73
N GLU A 230 -4.88 30.79 -14.84
CA GLU A 230 -6.28 31.08 -14.48
C GLU A 230 -7.30 30.18 -15.19
N ASN A 231 -6.95 29.69 -16.39
CA ASN A 231 -7.79 28.80 -17.19
C ASN A 231 -7.54 27.30 -16.90
N GLY A 232 -6.72 26.98 -15.89
CA GLY A 232 -6.37 25.60 -15.55
C GLY A 232 -5.38 24.93 -16.51
N TRP A 233 -4.71 25.68 -17.40
CA TRP A 233 -3.69 25.13 -18.28
C TRP A 233 -2.35 24.97 -17.54
N PRO A 234 -1.67 23.82 -17.70
CA PRO A 234 -0.38 23.61 -17.04
C PRO A 234 0.70 24.51 -17.64
N LEU A 235 1.55 25.06 -16.78
CA LEU A 235 2.70 25.89 -17.09
C LEU A 235 3.98 25.04 -17.04
N CYS A 236 5.02 25.44 -17.77
CA CYS A 236 6.29 24.70 -17.75
C CYS A 236 6.86 24.68 -16.31
N PRO A 237 7.20 23.49 -15.76
CA PRO A 237 7.72 23.40 -14.40
C PRO A 237 9.06 24.12 -14.18
N LYS A 238 9.82 24.35 -15.24
CA LYS A 238 11.10 25.09 -15.21
C LYS A 238 10.95 26.60 -15.46
N ASP A 239 9.85 27.01 -16.10
CA ASP A 239 9.62 28.39 -16.53
C ASP A 239 8.11 28.67 -16.50
N SER A 240 7.63 29.18 -15.36
CA SER A 240 6.19 29.42 -15.15
C SER A 240 5.60 30.49 -16.07
N SER A 241 6.41 31.23 -16.83
CA SER A 241 5.91 32.17 -17.84
C SER A 241 5.37 31.47 -19.10
N LEU A 242 5.65 30.18 -19.27
CA LEU A 242 5.35 29.43 -20.49
C LEU A 242 4.18 28.46 -20.28
N PRO A 243 3.00 28.73 -20.87
CA PRO A 243 1.93 27.75 -21.00
C PRO A 243 2.40 26.53 -21.80
N MET A 244 2.15 25.34 -21.27
CA MET A 244 2.46 24.11 -21.99
C MET A 244 1.50 23.94 -23.17
N LYS A 245 2.02 23.45 -24.30
CA LYS A 245 1.23 23.21 -25.50
C LYS A 245 0.51 21.86 -25.41
N PRO A 246 -0.77 21.78 -25.81
CA PRO A 246 -1.44 20.50 -25.99
C PRO A 246 -0.70 19.70 -27.07
N ASN A 247 -0.48 18.41 -26.85
CA ASN A 247 0.24 17.57 -27.78
C ASN A 247 -0.66 16.48 -28.37
N SER A 248 -1.04 15.48 -27.56
CA SER A 248 -1.86 14.37 -28.04
C SER A 248 -2.40 13.52 -26.90
N TRP A 249 -3.42 12.72 -27.21
CA TRP A 249 -3.88 11.65 -26.34
C TRP A 249 -2.87 10.50 -26.30
N CYS A 250 -2.65 9.95 -25.12
CA CYS A 250 -1.91 8.72 -24.93
C CYS A 250 -2.80 7.63 -24.37
N ARG A 251 -2.85 6.52 -25.10
CA ARG A 251 -3.68 5.35 -24.83
C ARG A 251 -2.77 4.15 -24.56
N GLY A 252 -2.10 4.17 -23.40
CA GLY A 252 -1.29 3.03 -22.99
C GLY A 252 -2.18 1.82 -22.70
N LYS A 253 -1.71 0.62 -23.02
CA LYS A 253 -2.42 -0.62 -22.65
C LYS A 253 -2.66 -0.62 -21.13
N ASN A 254 -3.90 -0.86 -20.71
CA ASN A 254 -4.36 -0.84 -19.31
C ASN A 254 -4.15 0.50 -18.57
N ARG A 255 -4.13 1.63 -19.27
CA ARG A 255 -4.09 2.96 -18.64
C ARG A 255 -5.19 3.86 -19.20
N SER A 256 -5.77 4.68 -18.33
CA SER A 256 -6.73 5.71 -18.75
C SER A 256 -6.15 6.59 -19.85
N PRO A 257 -6.96 7.02 -20.83
CA PRO A 257 -6.54 8.00 -21.82
C PRO A 257 -6.01 9.25 -21.12
N ARG A 258 -4.75 9.62 -21.39
CA ARG A 258 -4.13 10.82 -20.82
C ARG A 258 -3.87 11.82 -21.92
N PHE A 259 -4.43 13.00 -21.80
CA PHE A 259 -4.10 14.10 -22.68
C PHE A 259 -2.74 14.68 -22.27
N LYS A 260 -1.77 14.67 -23.19
CA LYS A 260 -0.40 15.11 -22.90
C LYS A 260 -0.21 16.58 -23.23
N PHE A 261 0.51 17.24 -22.34
CA PHE A 261 1.07 18.57 -22.52
C PHE A 261 2.57 18.48 -22.70
N VAL A 262 3.13 19.36 -23.51
CA VAL A 262 4.58 19.43 -23.77
C VAL A 262 5.04 20.88 -23.61
N CYS A 263 6.22 21.09 -23.04
CA CYS A 263 6.81 22.42 -22.96
C CYS A 263 7.05 22.98 -24.37
N PRO A 264 6.68 24.25 -24.66
CA PRO A 264 6.87 24.85 -25.99
C PRO A 264 8.34 24.92 -26.44
N LYS A 265 9.30 24.91 -25.51
CA LYS A 265 10.75 24.85 -25.79
C LYS A 265 11.29 23.42 -25.92
N THR A 266 10.43 22.43 -26.12
CA THR A 266 10.85 21.03 -26.34
C THR A 266 11.11 20.78 -27.82
N ASN A 267 12.31 20.29 -28.17
CA ASN A 267 12.62 19.83 -29.53
C ASN A 267 13.05 18.36 -29.54
N HIS A 268 12.80 17.68 -30.66
CA HIS A 268 13.30 16.33 -30.89
C HIS A 268 14.71 16.38 -31.49
N LYS A 269 15.70 15.81 -30.79
CA LYS A 269 17.05 15.57 -31.35
C LYS A 269 17.47 14.12 -31.06
N GLY A 270 17.89 13.39 -32.10
CA GLY A 270 18.36 12.00 -31.96
C GLY A 270 17.33 11.03 -31.37
N GLY A 271 16.06 11.16 -31.73
CA GLY A 271 14.98 10.30 -31.22
C GLY A 271 14.51 10.59 -29.79
N LYS A 272 15.17 11.51 -29.07
CA LYS A 272 14.79 11.93 -27.72
C LYS A 272 14.17 13.33 -27.72
N ARG A 273 13.21 13.55 -26.81
CA ARG A 273 12.65 14.88 -26.52
C ARG A 273 13.56 15.59 -25.53
N ASN A 274 14.14 16.71 -25.94
CA ASN A 274 14.96 17.54 -25.08
C ASN A 274 14.25 18.88 -24.84
N CYS A 275 14.11 19.25 -23.56
CA CYS A 275 13.54 20.53 -23.16
C CYS A 275 14.68 21.54 -22.96
N TYR A 276 14.60 22.70 -23.60
CA TYR A 276 15.60 23.77 -23.56
C TYR A 276 15.18 24.94 -22.65
N CYS A 277 14.32 24.66 -21.67
CA CYS A 277 14.10 25.52 -20.51
C CYS A 277 15.18 25.29 -19.45
#